data_AF-A0A938NLA5-F1
#
_entry.id   AF-A0A938NLA5-F1
#
_cell.length_a   1.000
_cell.length_b   1.000
_cell.length_c   1.000
_cell.angle_alpha   90.00
_cell.angle_beta   90.00
_cell.angle_gamma   90.00
#
_symmetry.space_group_name_H-M   'P 1'
#
loop_
_entity.id
_entity.type
_entity.pdbx_description
1 polymer ?
#
loop_
_entity_poly.entity_id
_entity_poly.type
_entity_poly.pdbx_seq_one_letter_code
_entity_poly.pdbx_strand_id
1 'polypeptide(L)'
;MAKAAPVDALVPIVKLAPKWTTLVASPLLYAMIVPLVFLDLFLEFYHRIAFPILGIPVVPRGSYIKIDRHKLSYLPAILKLACAYCGYANGVIQYAARIAGDTERYFCPIKHLETKDFHPPQHHEDFIAYGDAEGFRQRWEAGERVKDKGTGNQTGLS
;
A
#
# COMPACT_ATOMS: atom_id res chain seq x y z
N MET A 1 4.13 -28.48 14.06
CA MET A 1 3.28 -27.28 13.84
C MET A 1 2.74 -26.84 15.19
N ALA A 2 3.36 -25.85 15.84
CA ALA A 2 2.91 -25.37 17.14
C ALA A 2 1.57 -24.64 16.97
N LYS A 3 0.50 -25.20 17.55
CA LYS A 3 -0.81 -24.58 17.62
C LYS A 3 -0.64 -23.34 18.51
N ALA A 4 -0.71 -22.14 17.93
CA ALA A 4 -0.67 -20.91 18.70
C ALA A 4 -1.75 -20.99 19.79
N ALA A 5 -1.35 -20.81 21.06
CA ALA A 5 -2.29 -20.76 22.17
C ALA A 5 -3.32 -19.66 21.90
N PRO A 6 -4.60 -19.83 22.28
CA PRO A 6 -5.59 -18.77 22.13
C PRO A 6 -5.17 -17.60 23.02
N VAL A 7 -4.68 -16.52 22.39
CA VAL A 7 -4.21 -15.27 23.03
C VAL A 7 -5.32 -14.56 23.85
N ASP A 8 -6.54 -15.09 23.77
CA ASP A 8 -7.80 -14.37 23.90
C ASP A 8 -8.69 -14.91 25.03
N ALA A 9 -8.24 -15.91 25.80
CA ALA A 9 -9.10 -16.64 26.74
C ALA A 9 -9.35 -15.94 28.10
N LEU A 10 -8.61 -14.87 28.43
CA LEU A 10 -8.65 -14.25 29.77
C LEU A 10 -8.83 -12.72 29.78
N VAL A 11 -9.07 -12.10 28.62
CA VAL A 11 -9.16 -10.63 28.55
C VAL A 11 -10.61 -10.15 28.68
N PRO A 12 -10.94 -9.27 29.65
CA PRO A 12 -12.28 -8.72 29.78
C PRO A 12 -12.66 -7.89 28.55
N ILE A 13 -13.94 -7.98 28.15
CA ILE A 13 -14.47 -7.22 27.02
C ILE A 13 -14.33 -5.73 27.29
N VAL A 14 -13.70 -5.01 26.36
CA VAL A 14 -13.59 -3.55 26.42
C VAL A 14 -14.98 -2.93 26.24
N LYS A 15 -15.44 -2.17 27.23
CA LYS A 15 -16.66 -1.36 27.10
C LYS A 15 -16.35 -0.12 26.26
N LEU A 16 -17.04 0.04 25.13
CA LEU A 16 -16.93 1.26 24.31
C LEU A 16 -17.95 2.30 24.75
N ALA A 17 -17.48 3.53 25.00
CA ALA A 17 -18.31 4.73 25.06
C ALA A 17 -17.77 5.76 24.05
N PRO A 18 -18.31 5.81 22.82
CA PRO A 18 -17.80 6.73 21.81
C PRO A 18 -18.15 8.18 22.20
N LYS A 19 -17.23 9.11 21.93
CA LYS A 19 -17.51 10.54 22.10
C LYS A 19 -18.61 10.95 21.11
N TRP A 20 -19.47 11.88 21.51
CA TRP A 20 -20.52 12.44 20.65
C TRP A 20 -19.97 12.92 19.28
N THR A 21 -18.82 13.58 19.29
CA THR A 21 -18.14 14.05 18.07
C THR A 21 -17.79 12.91 17.12
N THR A 22 -17.39 11.75 17.63
CA THR A 22 -17.11 10.55 16.83
C THR A 22 -18.38 10.01 16.18
N LEU A 23 -19.51 10.02 16.89
CA LEU A 23 -20.79 9.57 16.33
C LEU A 23 -21.23 10.46 15.16
N VAL A 24 -21.12 11.79 15.33
CA VAL A 24 -21.44 12.76 14.26
C VAL A 24 -20.49 12.65 13.07
N ALA A 25 -19.19 12.41 13.30
CA ALA A 25 -18.22 12.26 12.23
C ALA A 25 -18.26 10.88 11.54
N SER A 26 -18.80 9.86 12.21
CA SER A 26 -18.77 8.47 11.73
C SER A 26 -19.36 8.27 10.33
N PRO A 27 -20.50 8.88 9.93
CA PRO A 27 -21.05 8.67 8.60
C PRO A 27 -20.10 9.15 7.51
N LEU A 28 -19.45 10.31 7.72
CA LEU A 28 -18.50 10.86 6.77
C LEU A 28 -17.22 10.03 6.69
N LEU A 29 -16.71 9.55 7.84
CA LEU A 29 -15.55 8.64 7.88
C LEU A 29 -15.83 7.36 7.08
N TYR A 30 -16.98 6.73 7.29
CA TYR A 30 -17.32 5.50 6.57
C TYR A 30 -17.72 5.75 5.12
N ALA A 31 -18.24 6.93 4.76
CA ALA A 31 -18.55 7.27 3.37
C ALA A 31 -17.33 7.18 2.45
N MET A 32 -16.11 7.39 2.98
CA MET A 32 -14.86 7.21 2.24
C MET A 32 -14.62 5.77 1.76
N ILE A 33 -15.38 4.78 2.24
CA ILE A 33 -15.31 3.43 1.69
C ILE A 33 -15.69 3.40 0.21
N VAL A 34 -16.61 4.25 -0.23
CA VAL A 34 -17.09 4.28 -1.62
C VAL A 34 -15.94 4.64 -2.59
N PRO A 35 -15.26 5.80 -2.47
CA PRO A 35 -14.14 6.11 -3.35
C PRO A 35 -12.97 5.14 -3.19
N LEU A 36 -12.73 4.57 -1.99
CA LEU A 36 -11.68 3.56 -1.80
C LEU A 36 -11.97 2.26 -2.57
N VAL A 37 -13.22 1.79 -2.57
CA VAL A 37 -13.62 0.61 -3.35
C VAL A 37 -13.54 0.89 -4.85
N PHE A 38 -13.97 2.08 -5.31
CA PHE A 38 -13.80 2.45 -6.71
C PHE A 38 -12.33 2.48 -7.12
N LEU A 39 -11.47 3.15 -6.34
CA LEU A 39 -10.03 3.16 -6.57
C LEU A 39 -9.49 1.74 -6.65
N ASP A 40 -9.84 0.88 -5.69
CA ASP A 40 -9.37 -0.50 -5.64
C ASP A 40 -9.78 -1.32 -6.87
N LEU A 41 -11.02 -1.17 -7.35
CA LEU A 41 -11.51 -1.85 -8.56
C LEU A 41 -10.74 -1.41 -9.81
N PHE A 42 -10.59 -0.10 -10.02
CA PHE A 42 -9.86 0.42 -11.18
C PHE A 42 -8.37 0.10 -11.10
N LEU A 43 -7.79 0.17 -9.90
CA LEU A 43 -6.40 -0.16 -9.65
C LEU A 43 -6.13 -1.63 -9.94
N GLU A 44 -7.00 -2.54 -9.52
CA GLU A 44 -6.84 -3.97 -9.79
C GLU A 44 -6.96 -4.27 -11.30
N PHE A 45 -7.91 -3.63 -11.99
CA PHE A 45 -8.03 -3.75 -13.45
C PHE A 45 -6.76 -3.27 -14.17
N TYR A 46 -6.29 -2.07 -13.82
CA TYR A 46 -5.03 -1.52 -14.31
C TYR A 46 -3.84 -2.45 -14.04
N HIS A 47 -3.67 -2.87 -12.79
CA HIS A 47 -2.55 -3.70 -12.34
C HIS A 47 -2.53 -5.05 -13.06
N ARG A 48 -3.67 -5.74 -13.16
CA ARG A 48 -3.75 -7.08 -13.75
C ARG A 48 -3.56 -7.11 -15.27
N ILE A 49 -3.80 -5.99 -15.94
CA ILE A 49 -3.69 -5.89 -17.39
C ILE A 49 -2.35 -5.27 -17.78
N ALA A 50 -2.03 -4.10 -17.24
CA ALA A 50 -0.84 -3.36 -17.64
C ALA A 50 0.46 -4.06 -17.21
N PHE A 51 0.53 -4.62 -15.99
CA PHE A 51 1.80 -5.18 -15.50
C PHE A 51 2.24 -6.40 -16.33
N PRO A 52 1.38 -7.40 -16.62
CA PRO A 52 1.77 -8.49 -17.51
C PRO A 52 2.15 -8.04 -18.92
N ILE A 53 1.43 -7.07 -19.50
CA ILE A 53 1.76 -6.50 -20.81
C ILE A 53 3.15 -5.86 -20.81
N LEU A 54 3.52 -5.18 -19.72
CA LEU A 54 4.80 -4.49 -19.56
C LEU A 54 5.90 -5.38 -18.97
N GLY A 55 5.64 -6.67 -18.72
CA GLY A 55 6.59 -7.58 -18.08
C GLY A 55 6.96 -7.20 -16.64
N ILE A 56 6.11 -6.43 -15.95
CA ILE A 56 6.29 -6.05 -14.55
C ILE A 56 5.73 -7.16 -13.65
N PRO A 57 6.46 -7.62 -12.62
CA PRO A 57 5.95 -8.59 -11.65
C PRO A 57 4.69 -8.09 -10.94
N VAL A 58 3.66 -8.94 -10.88
CA VAL A 58 2.40 -8.63 -10.20
C VAL A 58 2.62 -8.58 -8.68
N VAL A 59 2.14 -7.51 -8.05
CA VAL A 59 2.23 -7.30 -6.60
C VAL A 59 1.22 -8.20 -5.87
N PRO A 60 1.64 -8.99 -4.86
CA PRO A 60 0.73 -9.87 -4.14
C PRO A 60 -0.20 -9.07 -3.21
N ARG A 61 -1.46 -8.87 -3.62
CA ARG A 61 -2.48 -8.15 -2.84
C ARG A 61 -2.57 -8.56 -1.36
N GLY A 62 -2.46 -9.86 -1.08
CA GLY A 62 -2.56 -10.41 0.28
C GLY A 62 -1.44 -10.01 1.24
N SER A 63 -0.33 -9.46 0.75
CA SER A 63 0.70 -8.89 1.63
C SER A 63 0.30 -7.51 2.18
N TYR A 64 -0.62 -6.81 1.51
CA TYR A 64 -1.04 -5.44 1.84
C TYR A 64 -2.39 -5.39 2.56
N ILE A 65 -3.41 -6.08 2.05
CA ILE A 65 -4.76 -6.01 2.60
C ILE A 65 -4.98 -7.18 3.56
N LYS A 66 -4.94 -6.91 4.86
CA LYS A 66 -5.17 -7.89 5.93
C LYS A 66 -6.31 -7.45 6.85
N ILE A 67 -7.33 -8.29 6.97
CA ILE A 67 -8.51 -8.05 7.81
C ILE A 67 -8.67 -9.25 8.75
N ASP A 68 -7.90 -9.30 9.83
CA ASP A 68 -7.86 -10.41 10.79
C ASP A 68 -8.30 -10.01 12.20
N ARG A 69 -8.28 -8.71 12.52
CA ARG A 69 -8.63 -8.16 13.83
C ARG A 69 -10.06 -8.43 14.29
N HIS A 70 -10.95 -8.85 13.37
CA HIS A 70 -12.29 -9.32 13.72
C HIS A 70 -12.27 -10.62 14.56
N LYS A 71 -11.16 -11.39 14.48
CA LYS A 71 -10.95 -12.63 15.24
C LYS A 71 -10.64 -12.40 16.71
N LEU A 72 -10.24 -11.19 17.10
CA LEU A 72 -9.90 -10.85 18.49
C LEU A 72 -11.15 -10.93 19.37
N SER A 73 -11.15 -11.80 20.38
CA SER A 73 -12.32 -12.08 21.23
C SER A 73 -12.73 -10.88 22.10
N TYR A 74 -11.76 -10.08 22.53
CA TYR A 74 -11.92 -9.02 23.52
C TYR A 74 -12.40 -7.67 22.94
N LEU A 75 -12.47 -7.56 21.61
CA LEU A 75 -12.99 -6.36 20.93
C LEU A 75 -14.53 -6.40 20.86
N PRO A 76 -15.23 -5.30 21.21
CA PRO A 76 -16.65 -5.18 20.93
C PRO A 76 -16.90 -5.09 19.42
N ALA A 77 -18.09 -5.52 18.97
CA ALA A 77 -18.43 -5.62 17.53
C ALA A 77 -18.20 -4.33 16.74
N ILE A 78 -18.52 -3.18 17.33
CA ILE A 78 -18.31 -1.87 16.71
C ILE A 78 -16.82 -1.54 16.48
N LEU A 79 -15.92 -1.96 17.38
CA LEU A 79 -14.47 -1.83 17.17
C LEU A 79 -13.99 -2.78 16.09
N LYS A 80 -14.55 -4.00 16.02
CA LYS A 80 -14.22 -4.94 14.95
C LYS A 80 -14.56 -4.37 13.58
N LEU A 81 -15.72 -3.71 13.44
CA LEU A 81 -16.11 -3.03 12.20
C LEU A 81 -15.14 -1.90 11.84
N ALA A 82 -14.82 -1.03 12.80
CA ALA A 82 -13.87 0.05 12.60
C ALA A 82 -12.47 -0.48 12.23
N CYS A 83 -11.99 -1.54 12.89
CA CYS A 83 -10.73 -2.20 12.57
C CYS A 83 -10.75 -2.82 11.17
N ALA A 84 -11.86 -3.41 10.75
CA ALA A 84 -11.99 -3.95 9.41
C ALA A 84 -11.93 -2.85 8.35
N TYR A 85 -12.63 -1.74 8.56
CA TYR A 85 -12.57 -0.56 7.71
C TYR A 85 -11.14 -0.01 7.62
N CYS A 86 -10.48 0.26 8.75
CA CYS A 86 -9.12 0.80 8.76
C CYS A 86 -8.11 -0.18 8.16
N GLY A 87 -8.24 -1.48 8.42
CA GLY A 87 -7.38 -2.51 7.84
C GLY A 87 -7.50 -2.57 6.31
N TYR A 88 -8.73 -2.47 5.79
CA TYR A 88 -8.97 -2.38 4.36
C TYR A 88 -8.44 -1.08 3.76
N ALA A 89 -8.83 0.07 4.30
CA ALA A 89 -8.48 1.39 3.77
C ALA A 89 -6.97 1.61 3.71
N ASN A 90 -6.25 1.33 4.80
CA ASN A 90 -4.79 1.47 4.82
C ASN A 90 -4.11 0.43 3.90
N GLY A 91 -4.64 -0.79 3.85
CA GLY A 91 -4.12 -1.83 2.97
C GLY A 91 -4.23 -1.45 1.49
N VAL A 92 -5.39 -0.94 1.07
CA VAL A 92 -5.62 -0.47 -0.31
C VAL A 92 -4.68 0.69 -0.65
N ILE A 93 -4.52 1.67 0.25
CA ILE A 93 -3.63 2.81 0.01
C ILE A 93 -2.17 2.37 -0.13
N GLN A 94 -1.68 1.49 0.73
CA GLN A 94 -0.31 0.98 0.63
C GLN A 94 -0.11 0.14 -0.64
N TYR A 95 -1.11 -0.67 -1.00
CA TYR A 95 -1.10 -1.44 -2.25
C TYR A 95 -1.06 -0.55 -3.48
N ALA A 96 -1.87 0.52 -3.50
CA ALA A 96 -1.88 1.52 -4.56
C ALA A 96 -0.54 2.25 -4.67
N ALA A 97 0.03 2.70 -3.54
CA ALA A 97 1.33 3.36 -3.51
C ALA A 97 2.44 2.44 -4.02
N ARG A 98 2.41 1.15 -3.68
CA ARG A 98 3.35 0.16 -4.19
C ARG A 98 3.24 0.00 -5.69
N ILE A 99 2.03 -0.22 -6.21
CA ILE A 99 1.77 -0.36 -7.65
C ILE A 99 2.27 0.88 -8.39
N ALA A 100 1.90 2.07 -7.92
CA ALA A 100 2.35 3.33 -8.52
C ALA A 100 3.88 3.48 -8.50
N GLY A 101 4.54 3.05 -7.43
CA GLY A 101 6.00 3.06 -7.34
C GLY A 101 6.68 2.07 -8.30
N ASP A 102 6.06 0.92 -8.60
CA ASP A 102 6.57 -0.01 -9.61
C ASP A 102 6.34 0.51 -11.03
N THR A 103 5.22 1.19 -11.27
CA THR A 103 4.97 1.95 -12.49
C THR A 103 5.99 3.05 -12.69
N GLU A 104 6.30 3.82 -11.65
CA GLU A 104 7.28 4.90 -11.70
C GLU A 104 8.69 4.37 -12.00
N ARG A 105 9.10 3.28 -11.35
CA ARG A 105 10.36 2.57 -11.64
C ARG A 105 10.49 2.15 -13.10
N TYR A 106 9.39 1.73 -13.70
CA TYR A 106 9.35 1.32 -15.10
C TYR A 106 9.54 2.50 -16.06
N PHE A 107 8.88 3.63 -15.81
CA PHE A 107 8.85 4.75 -16.75
C PHE A 107 9.95 5.80 -16.53
N CYS A 108 10.18 6.25 -15.29
CA CYS A 108 11.06 7.38 -15.02
C CYS A 108 11.64 7.30 -13.59
N PRO A 109 12.77 6.60 -13.41
CA PRO A 109 13.41 6.48 -12.11
C PRO A 109 14.32 7.67 -11.78
N ILE A 110 13.76 8.89 -11.78
CA ILE A 110 14.48 10.13 -11.43
C ILE A 110 13.88 10.71 -10.15
N LYS A 111 14.73 11.07 -9.19
CA LYS A 111 14.32 11.69 -7.94
C LYS A 111 13.65 13.05 -8.20
N HIS A 112 12.68 13.40 -7.36
CA HIS A 112 12.19 14.77 -7.32
C HIS A 112 13.28 15.74 -6.85
N LEU A 113 13.13 17.01 -7.23
CA LEU A 113 13.92 18.09 -6.66
C LEU A 113 13.68 18.14 -5.14
N GLU A 114 14.76 18.04 -4.36
CA GLU A 114 14.65 18.09 -2.90
C GLU A 114 14.23 19.49 -2.45
N THR A 115 13.16 19.54 -1.65
CA THR A 115 12.69 20.74 -0.96
C THR A 115 12.44 20.41 0.50
N LYS A 116 12.53 21.41 1.39
CA LYS A 116 12.42 21.19 2.84
C LYS A 116 11.11 20.56 3.28
N ASP A 117 10.03 20.81 2.54
CA ASP A 117 8.68 20.40 2.89
C ASP A 117 8.21 19.15 2.12
N PHE A 118 9.08 18.57 1.30
CA PHE A 118 8.74 17.38 0.51
C PHE A 118 9.15 16.10 1.23
N HIS A 119 8.22 15.15 1.31
CA HIS A 119 8.46 13.81 1.83
C HIS A 119 8.68 12.85 0.66
N PRO A 120 9.94 12.52 0.28
CA PRO A 120 10.18 11.65 -0.85
C PRO A 120 9.65 10.23 -0.57
N PRO A 121 9.04 9.58 -1.57
CA PRO A 121 8.68 8.18 -1.47
C PRO A 121 9.92 7.30 -1.19
N GLN A 122 9.78 6.32 -0.31
CA GLN A 122 10.90 5.46 0.09
C GLN A 122 11.55 4.72 -1.08
N HIS A 123 10.80 4.41 -2.14
CA HIS A 123 11.35 3.71 -3.31
C HIS A 123 12.29 4.55 -4.19
N HIS A 124 12.40 5.86 -3.93
CA HIS A 124 13.29 6.76 -4.67
C HIS A 124 14.76 6.58 -4.30
N GLU A 125 15.11 5.80 -3.28
CA GLU A 125 16.52 5.60 -2.85
C GLU A 125 17.47 5.25 -4.01
N ASP A 126 17.01 4.38 -4.93
CA ASP A 126 17.79 3.86 -6.06
C ASP A 126 17.56 4.60 -7.40
N PHE A 127 16.89 5.75 -7.34
CA PHE A 127 16.60 6.59 -8.50
C PHE A 127 17.78 7.51 -8.81
N ILE A 128 17.88 7.90 -10.08
CA ILE A 128 18.86 8.86 -10.59
C ILE A 128 18.61 10.22 -9.93
N ALA A 129 19.67 10.95 -9.63
CA ALA A 129 19.55 12.26 -9.00
C ALA A 129 18.81 13.25 -9.91
N TYR A 130 18.09 14.20 -9.30
CA TYR A 130 17.44 15.26 -10.05
C TYR A 130 18.47 16.06 -10.87
N GLY A 131 18.22 16.23 -12.16
CA GLY A 131 19.09 16.98 -13.08
C GLY A 131 20.28 16.20 -13.64
N ASP A 132 20.48 14.93 -13.26
CA ASP A 132 21.57 14.10 -13.78
C ASP A 132 21.21 13.46 -15.14
N ALA A 133 21.30 14.28 -16.20
CA ALA A 133 21.01 13.85 -17.57
C ALA A 133 21.99 12.78 -18.08
N GLU A 134 23.24 12.83 -17.63
CA GLU A 134 24.28 11.88 -18.07
C GLU A 134 24.08 10.52 -17.40
N GLY A 135 23.85 10.48 -16.07
CA GLY A 135 23.50 9.25 -15.37
C GLY A 135 22.21 8.61 -15.90
N PHE A 136 21.23 9.43 -16.30
CA PHE A 136 20.03 8.93 -16.99
C PHE A 136 20.36 8.28 -18.34
N ARG A 137 21.15 8.96 -19.19
CA ARG A 137 21.57 8.43 -20.48
C ARG A 137 22.34 7.11 -20.34
N GLN A 138 23.34 7.06 -19.46
CA GLN A 138 24.16 5.88 -19.24
C GLN A 138 23.33 4.68 -18.79
N ARG A 139 22.42 4.90 -17.82
CA ARG A 139 21.53 3.85 -17.32
C ARG A 139 20.56 3.36 -18.40
N TRP A 140 20.04 4.29 -19.22
CA TRP A 140 19.14 3.99 -20.33
C TRP A 140 19.82 3.16 -21.42
N GLU A 141 21.03 3.55 -21.83
CA GLU A 141 21.83 2.85 -22.83
C GLU A 141 22.32 1.48 -22.33
N ALA A 142 22.63 1.36 -21.04
CA ALA A 142 23.00 0.09 -20.41
C ALA A 142 21.82 -0.87 -20.21
N GLY A 143 20.58 -0.43 -20.43
CA GLY A 143 19.37 -1.21 -20.14
C GLY A 143 19.22 -1.57 -18.65
N GLU A 144 19.88 -0.82 -17.75
CA GLU A 144 19.92 -1.12 -16.33
C GLU A 144 18.63 -0.68 -15.63
N ARG A 145 17.76 -1.65 -15.36
CA ARG A 145 16.47 -1.42 -14.71
C ARG A 145 16.61 -1.14 -13.20
N VAL A 146 15.73 -0.33 -12.63
CA VAL A 146 15.63 -0.22 -11.17
C VAL A 146 15.12 -1.54 -10.61
N LYS A 147 15.90 -2.14 -9.71
CA LYS A 147 15.47 -3.31 -8.96
C LYS A 147 14.69 -2.86 -7.74
N ASP A 148 13.63 -3.57 -7.41
CA ASP A 148 12.96 -3.37 -6.15
C ASP A 148 13.73 -4.07 -5.02
N LYS A 149 14.38 -3.31 -4.13
CA LYS A 149 15.08 -3.85 -2.95
C LYS A 149 14.16 -4.66 -2.02
N GLY A 150 12.85 -4.39 -2.02
CA GLY A 150 11.88 -5.09 -1.17
C GLY A 150 11.55 -6.52 -1.60
N THR A 151 11.70 -6.85 -2.88
CA THR A 151 11.34 -8.18 -3.44
C THR A 151 12.45 -8.83 -4.27
N GLY A 152 13.54 -8.10 -4.59
CA GLY A 152 14.65 -8.60 -5.41
C GLY A 152 14.34 -8.76 -6.90
N ASN A 153 13.11 -8.44 -7.35
CA ASN A 153 12.70 -8.60 -8.73
C ASN A 153 13.04 -7.37 -9.60
N GLN A 154 13.34 -7.64 -10.87
CA GLN A 154 13.47 -6.63 -11.92
C GLN A 154 12.09 -6.25 -12.44
N THR A 155 11.78 -4.95 -12.56
CA THR A 155 10.53 -4.45 -13.15
C THR A 155 10.81 -3.90 -14.56
N GLY A 156 10.26 -4.54 -15.61
CA GLY A 156 10.18 -3.97 -16.97
C GLY A 156 11.00 -4.65 -18.09
N LEU A 157 10.67 -4.31 -19.35
CA LEU A 157 10.84 -5.06 -20.61
C LEU A 157 12.27 -5.42 -21.04
N SER A 158 12.40 -6.67 -21.52
CA SER A 158 13.52 -7.30 -22.24
C SER A 158 13.75 -6.72 -23.63
#